data_AF-A0A9P7GN69-F1
#
_entry.id   AF-A0A9P7GN69-F1
#
_cell.length_a   1.000
_cell.length_b   1.000
_cell.length_c   1.000
_cell.angle_alpha   90.00
_cell.angle_beta   90.00
_cell.angle_gamma   90.00
#
_symmetry.space_group_name_H-M   'P 1'
#
loop_
_entity.id
_entity.type
_entity.pdbx_description
1 polymer ?
#
loop_
_entity_poly.entity_id
_entity_poly.type
_entity_poly.pdbx_seq_one_letter_code
_entity_poly.pdbx_strand_id
1 'polypeptide(L)'
;MNKVADDGWRWAEKRLDKETEVVRQMRDKRLAEYDLYMLDPSSALNLPPRITRRFEALGYTGEDLEVLTDLPGIRIGDALTDADWEILKKRYLPGVDKIATQRMAHERALLIKRRTKDFSVSYKQWITTQIAHGIMTISEWRLLPVVGELLKSEAFLSKVEADSSLSVDFSTMSDQFATSTSSWRTRRLEQMLASLPLDSKSGRSPKLSDTERLSRAIAVFFCSDAGCLKLGSGPLVGYKAVLSHGEEHTEIKFSCEGAAVVRALLPLFGVKDPERCVPAELDNMDLRFWCLRCDKQPFKTRLGTHKGRRIYTWRDCVSGSFVFLLFRSV
;
A
#
# COMPACT_ATOMS: atom_id res chain seq x y z
N MET A 1 3.25 14.53 -30.63
CA MET A 1 3.49 13.64 -29.47
C MET A 1 2.96 14.19 -28.13
N ASN A 2 2.31 15.36 -28.05
CA ASN A 2 1.81 15.92 -26.77
C ASN A 2 0.34 15.65 -26.41
N LYS A 3 -0.50 15.12 -27.31
CA LYS A 3 -1.93 14.86 -27.01
C LYS A 3 -2.17 13.74 -25.99
N VAL A 4 -1.33 12.70 -26.01
CA VAL A 4 -1.50 11.53 -25.11
C VAL A 4 -1.14 11.87 -23.66
N ALA A 5 -0.20 12.78 -23.44
CA ALA A 5 0.16 13.27 -22.12
C ALA A 5 -0.95 14.18 -21.53
N ASP A 6 -1.53 15.04 -22.37
CA ASP A 6 -2.64 15.93 -21.99
C ASP A 6 -3.92 15.16 -21.62
N ASP A 7 -4.24 14.10 -22.37
CA ASP A 7 -5.41 13.25 -22.09
C ASP A 7 -5.22 12.44 -20.80
N GLY A 8 -3.98 12.03 -20.49
CA GLY A 8 -3.63 11.35 -19.24
C GLY A 8 -3.80 12.24 -18.01
N TRP A 9 -3.40 13.51 -18.11
CA TRP A 9 -3.56 14.48 -17.03
C TRP A 9 -5.04 14.80 -16.74
N ARG A 10 -5.84 15.05 -17.78
CA ARG A 10 -7.28 15.31 -17.64
C ARG A 10 -8.05 14.13 -17.06
N TRP A 11 -7.61 12.89 -17.33
CA TRP A 11 -8.19 11.70 -16.72
C TRP A 11 -7.85 11.58 -15.24
N ALA A 12 -6.61 11.89 -14.86
CA ALA A 12 -6.18 11.88 -13.45
C ALA A 12 -6.89 12.96 -12.63
N GLU A 13 -7.06 14.16 -13.18
CA GLU A 13 -7.77 15.29 -12.55
C GLU A 13 -9.26 14.95 -12.30
N LYS A 14 -9.97 14.45 -13.32
CA LYS A 14 -11.37 13.99 -13.16
C LYS A 14 -11.53 12.86 -12.15
N ARG A 15 -10.52 11.99 -12.04
CA ARG A 15 -10.52 10.91 -11.04
C ARG A 15 -10.33 11.47 -9.64
N LEU A 16 -9.42 12.44 -9.47
CA LEU A 16 -9.19 13.12 -8.20
C LEU A 16 -10.44 13.86 -7.73
N ASP A 17 -11.12 14.60 -8.61
CA ASP A 17 -12.37 15.32 -8.28
C ASP A 17 -13.47 14.35 -7.82
N LYS A 18 -13.61 13.22 -8.51
CA LYS A 18 -14.60 12.20 -8.16
C LYS A 18 -14.29 11.53 -6.81
N GLU A 19 -13.02 11.25 -6.53
CA GLU A 19 -12.59 10.72 -5.24
C GLU A 19 -12.80 11.75 -4.11
N THR A 20 -12.58 13.03 -4.38
CA THR A 20 -12.78 14.13 -3.42
C THR A 20 -14.27 14.33 -3.10
N GLU A 21 -15.14 14.27 -4.11
CA GLU A 21 -16.59 14.37 -3.92
C GLU A 21 -17.15 13.17 -3.15
N VAL A 22 -16.66 11.95 -3.41
CA VAL A 22 -17.03 10.76 -2.63
C VAL A 22 -16.60 10.90 -1.16
N VAL A 23 -15.41 11.42 -0.90
CA VAL A 23 -14.94 11.68 0.48
C VAL A 23 -15.80 12.75 1.17
N ARG A 24 -16.19 13.80 0.44
CA ARG A 24 -17.11 14.83 0.95
C ARG A 24 -18.47 14.24 1.30
N GLN A 25 -19.06 13.46 0.42
CA GLN A 25 -20.34 12.77 0.66
C GLN A 25 -20.26 11.78 1.83
N MET A 26 -19.16 11.04 1.98
CA MET A 26 -18.95 10.18 3.15
C MET A 26 -18.81 10.97 4.45
N ARG A 27 -18.16 12.14 4.41
CA ARG A 27 -18.05 13.04 5.57
C ARG A 27 -19.42 13.60 5.93
N ASP A 28 -20.17 14.11 4.97
CA ASP A 28 -21.50 14.68 5.17
C ASP A 28 -22.49 13.61 5.66
N LYS A 29 -22.43 12.39 5.11
CA LYS A 29 -23.21 11.24 5.60
C LYS A 29 -22.82 10.84 7.03
N ARG A 30 -21.52 10.83 7.36
CA ARG A 30 -21.07 10.56 8.74
C ARG A 30 -21.48 11.65 9.71
N LEU A 31 -21.43 12.92 9.32
CA LEU A 31 -21.90 14.04 10.15
C LEU A 31 -23.42 13.94 10.34
N ALA A 32 -24.17 13.59 9.30
CA ALA A 32 -25.61 13.34 9.41
C ALA A 32 -25.94 12.11 10.27
N GLU A 33 -25.16 11.04 10.20
CA GLU A 33 -25.27 9.89 11.12
C GLU A 33 -24.89 10.29 12.56
N TYR A 34 -23.86 11.11 12.74
CA TYR A 34 -23.46 11.63 14.06
C TYR A 34 -24.54 12.54 14.66
N ASP A 35 -25.15 13.42 13.85
CA ASP A 35 -26.27 14.27 14.27
C ASP A 35 -27.52 13.44 14.57
N LEU A 36 -27.72 12.29 13.91
CA LEU A 36 -28.79 11.35 14.25
C LEU A 36 -28.55 10.59 15.57
N TYR A 37 -27.29 10.40 15.97
CA TYR A 37 -26.92 9.76 17.23
C TYR A 37 -26.71 10.74 18.39
N MET A 38 -26.64 12.05 18.13
CA MET A 38 -26.48 13.12 19.14
C MET A 38 -27.80 13.84 19.50
N LEU A 39 -28.94 13.38 19.00
CA LEU A 39 -30.26 13.94 19.28
C LEU A 39 -31.12 12.98 20.12
N ASP A 40 -30.58 12.50 21.23
CA ASP A 40 -31.38 12.45 22.44
C ASP A 40 -30.54 12.83 23.69
N PRO A 41 -30.51 14.10 24.10
CA PRO A 41 -29.95 14.50 25.38
C PRO A 41 -30.69 13.85 26.58
N SER A 42 -31.81 13.15 26.36
CA SER A 42 -32.58 12.43 27.37
C SER A 42 -32.06 11.02 27.68
N SER A 43 -31.09 10.50 26.92
CA SER A 43 -30.29 9.33 27.33
C SER A 43 -29.08 9.73 28.19
N ALA A 44 -29.13 10.92 28.79
CA ALA A 44 -28.22 11.30 29.85
C ALA A 44 -28.31 10.25 30.95
N LEU A 45 -27.17 9.66 31.29
CA LEU A 45 -27.02 8.79 32.44
C LEU A 45 -27.85 9.32 33.62
N ASN A 46 -28.70 8.49 34.22
CA ASN A 46 -29.35 8.80 35.51
C ASN A 46 -28.33 8.79 36.67
N LEU A 47 -27.08 9.19 36.41
CA LEU A 47 -26.11 9.43 37.45
C LEU A 47 -26.44 10.76 38.13
N PRO A 48 -26.46 10.82 39.47
CA PRO A 48 -26.53 12.07 40.19
C PRO A 48 -25.44 13.03 39.68
N PRO A 49 -25.78 14.28 39.28
CA PRO A 49 -24.80 15.25 38.75
C PRO A 49 -23.61 15.50 39.68
N ARG A 50 -23.78 15.26 40.98
CA ARG A 50 -22.71 15.37 42.00
C ARG A 50 -21.62 14.30 41.84
N ILE A 51 -21.98 13.09 41.44
CA ILE A 51 -21.03 12.00 41.19
C ILE A 51 -20.28 12.25 39.88
N THR A 52 -21.02 12.61 38.83
CA THR A 52 -20.44 12.96 37.51
C THR A 52 -19.40 14.06 37.66
N ARG A 53 -19.73 15.18 38.33
CA ARG A 53 -18.79 16.28 38.57
C ARG A 53 -17.54 15.87 39.34
N ARG A 54 -17.63 14.94 40.29
CA ARG A 54 -16.46 14.47 41.04
C ARG A 54 -15.54 13.60 40.18
N PHE A 55 -16.09 12.77 39.29
CA PHE A 55 -15.27 12.05 38.31
C PHE A 55 -14.71 12.97 37.21
N GLU A 56 -15.49 13.94 36.72
CA GLU A 56 -14.99 14.96 35.79
C GLU A 56 -13.82 15.76 36.40
N ALA A 57 -13.88 16.08 37.70
CA ALA A 57 -12.78 16.72 38.42
C ALA A 57 -11.51 15.83 38.52
N LEU A 58 -11.64 14.52 38.30
CA LEU A 58 -10.51 13.59 38.19
C LEU A 58 -10.00 13.43 36.73
N GLY A 59 -10.63 14.11 35.76
CA GLY A 59 -10.24 14.10 34.35
C GLY A 59 -11.01 13.12 33.46
N TYR A 60 -12.06 12.46 33.99
CA TYR A 60 -12.91 11.57 33.19
C TYR A 60 -13.96 12.37 32.39
N THR A 61 -14.36 11.81 31.27
CA THR A 61 -15.43 12.34 30.39
C THR A 61 -16.75 11.63 30.66
N GLY A 62 -17.87 12.15 30.14
CA GLY A 62 -19.17 11.51 30.27
C GLY A 62 -19.21 10.07 29.73
N GLU A 63 -18.51 9.81 28.62
CA GLU A 63 -18.38 8.47 28.02
C GLU A 63 -17.70 7.47 28.98
N ASP A 64 -16.71 7.93 29.74
CA ASP A 64 -15.99 7.09 30.71
C ASP A 64 -16.91 6.61 31.85
N LEU A 65 -18.02 7.33 32.07
CA LEU A 65 -18.96 7.09 33.16
C LEU A 65 -20.15 6.21 32.76
N GLU A 66 -20.27 5.79 31.49
CA GLU A 66 -21.33 4.87 31.00
C GLU A 66 -21.42 3.58 31.82
N VAL A 67 -20.31 3.10 32.37
CA VAL A 67 -20.31 1.92 33.24
C VAL A 67 -21.11 2.13 34.53
N LEU A 68 -21.30 3.38 34.97
CA LEU A 68 -21.97 3.74 36.22
C LEU A 68 -23.50 3.76 36.09
N THR A 69 -24.04 3.86 34.86
CA THR A 69 -25.49 4.02 34.61
C THR A 69 -26.33 2.87 35.13
N ASP A 70 -25.79 1.66 35.09
CA ASP A 70 -26.53 0.43 35.38
C ASP A 70 -26.27 -0.11 36.79
N LEU A 71 -25.57 0.65 37.65
CA LEU A 71 -25.06 0.10 38.90
C LEU A 71 -26.06 0.25 40.06
N PRO A 72 -26.55 -0.87 40.63
CA PRO A 72 -27.48 -0.84 41.74
C PRO A 72 -26.79 -0.35 43.02
N GLY A 73 -27.42 0.60 43.72
CA GLY A 73 -27.02 1.02 45.06
C GLY A 73 -26.60 2.48 45.21
N ILE A 74 -26.58 3.27 44.14
CA ILE A 74 -26.43 4.72 44.24
C ILE A 74 -27.79 5.31 44.62
N ARG A 75 -28.06 5.48 45.92
CA ARG A 75 -29.30 6.12 46.40
C ARG A 75 -29.23 7.62 46.16
N ILE A 76 -30.13 8.13 45.33
CA ILE A 76 -30.14 9.49 44.77
C ILE A 76 -30.59 10.56 45.80
N GLY A 77 -31.10 10.16 46.97
CA GLY A 77 -31.76 11.06 47.92
C GLY A 77 -30.86 11.81 48.89
N ASP A 78 -29.73 11.21 49.32
CA ASP A 78 -28.92 11.75 50.41
C ASP A 78 -27.76 12.62 49.90
N ALA A 79 -27.32 13.57 50.73
CA ALA A 79 -26.14 14.38 50.42
C ALA A 79 -24.89 13.48 50.37
N LEU A 80 -24.26 13.36 49.20
CA LEU A 80 -23.01 12.64 49.03
C LEU A 80 -21.92 13.21 49.95
N THR A 81 -21.63 12.50 51.05
CA THR A 81 -20.55 12.87 51.97
C THR A 81 -19.19 12.46 51.38
N ASP A 82 -18.10 12.96 51.94
CA ASP A 82 -16.77 12.54 51.51
C ASP A 82 -16.48 11.06 51.82
N ALA A 83 -17.04 10.54 52.92
CA ALA A 83 -16.94 9.13 53.25
C ALA A 83 -17.65 8.24 52.21
N ASP A 84 -18.87 8.63 51.79
CA ASP A 84 -19.61 7.93 50.75
C ASP A 84 -18.87 7.99 49.41
N TRP A 85 -18.29 9.14 49.09
CA TRP A 85 -17.49 9.31 47.88
C TRP A 85 -16.28 8.37 47.85
N GLU A 86 -15.53 8.22 48.94
CA GLU A 86 -14.38 7.31 48.97
C GLU A 86 -14.80 5.84 48.78
N ILE A 87 -15.96 5.44 49.31
CA ILE A 87 -16.52 4.09 49.10
C ILE A 87 -16.91 3.90 47.62
N LEU A 88 -17.62 4.87 47.04
CA LEU A 88 -18.02 4.84 45.63
C LEU A 88 -16.81 4.81 44.71
N LYS A 89 -15.84 5.71 44.94
CA LYS A 89 -14.58 5.80 44.19
C LYS A 89 -13.85 4.46 44.25
N LYS A 90 -13.63 3.89 45.43
CA LYS A 90 -12.95 2.59 45.57
C LYS A 90 -13.65 1.47 44.80
N ARG A 91 -14.99 1.48 44.76
CA ARG A 91 -15.79 0.44 44.10
C ARG A 91 -15.80 0.59 42.58
N TYR A 92 -15.87 1.82 42.09
CA TYR A 92 -16.23 2.10 40.70
C TYR A 92 -15.09 2.66 39.85
N LEU A 93 -14.09 3.31 40.48
CA LEU A 93 -12.92 3.84 39.78
C LEU A 93 -12.22 2.78 38.90
N PRO A 94 -12.05 1.50 39.32
CA PRO A 94 -11.43 0.49 38.44
C PRO A 94 -12.23 0.24 37.14
N GLY A 95 -13.56 0.36 37.20
CA GLY A 95 -14.43 0.23 36.03
C GLY A 95 -14.29 1.44 35.11
N VAL A 96 -14.34 2.64 35.68
CA VAL A 96 -14.17 3.91 34.95
C VAL A 96 -12.78 3.98 34.30
N ASP A 97 -11.71 3.60 35.02
CA ASP A 97 -10.34 3.52 34.49
C ASP A 97 -10.23 2.58 33.30
N LYS A 98 -10.91 1.43 33.37
CA LYS A 98 -10.92 0.47 32.27
C LYS A 98 -11.58 1.05 31.03
N ILE A 99 -12.74 1.70 31.17
CA ILE A 99 -13.43 2.35 30.04
C ILE A 99 -12.60 3.51 29.50
N ALA A 100 -12.06 4.37 30.36
CA ALA A 100 -11.20 5.48 29.96
C ALA A 100 -9.96 5.00 29.19
N THR A 101 -9.33 3.92 29.64
CA THR A 101 -8.20 3.31 28.92
C THR A 101 -8.62 2.81 27.54
N GLN A 102 -9.79 2.19 27.43
CA GLN A 102 -10.32 1.71 26.14
C GLN A 102 -10.65 2.86 25.19
N ARG A 103 -11.30 3.93 25.69
CA ARG A 103 -11.60 5.13 24.92
C ARG A 103 -10.32 5.79 24.42
N MET A 104 -9.35 6.04 25.30
CA MET A 104 -8.07 6.65 24.93
C MET A 104 -7.33 5.81 23.89
N ALA A 105 -7.32 4.47 24.02
CA ALA A 105 -6.73 3.58 23.01
C ALA A 105 -7.47 3.66 21.66
N HIS A 106 -8.81 3.75 21.69
CA HIS A 106 -9.63 3.91 20.49
C HIS A 106 -9.41 5.25 19.79
N GLU A 107 -9.48 6.36 20.54
CA GLU A 107 -9.20 7.71 20.05
C GLU A 107 -7.79 7.81 19.45
N ARG A 108 -6.82 7.20 20.14
CA ARG A 108 -5.45 7.11 19.67
C ARG A 108 -5.33 6.35 18.35
N ALA A 109 -6.00 5.19 18.22
CA ALA A 109 -6.04 4.44 16.97
C ALA A 109 -6.71 5.23 15.83
N LEU A 110 -7.78 5.97 16.13
CA LEU A 110 -8.43 6.85 15.15
C LEU A 110 -7.53 8.01 14.71
N LEU A 111 -6.78 8.61 15.64
CA LEU A 111 -5.81 9.66 15.36
C LEU A 111 -4.69 9.15 14.45
N ILE A 112 -4.07 8.02 14.79
CA ILE A 112 -3.03 7.37 13.98
C ILE A 112 -3.58 7.08 12.58
N LYS A 113 -4.76 6.46 12.47
CA LYS A 113 -5.40 6.17 11.17
C LYS A 113 -5.62 7.41 10.33
N ARG A 114 -6.10 8.51 10.93
CA ARG A 114 -6.29 9.80 10.25
C ARG A 114 -4.95 10.33 9.74
N ARG A 115 -3.92 10.33 10.58
CA ARG A 115 -2.59 10.82 10.23
C ARG A 115 -1.86 9.99 9.20
N THR A 116 -2.03 8.67 9.20
CA THR A 116 -1.56 7.81 8.11
C THR A 116 -2.17 8.22 6.78
N LYS A 117 -3.47 8.58 6.77
CA LYS A 117 -4.13 9.09 5.57
C LYS A 117 -3.56 10.44 5.14
N ASP A 118 -3.38 11.37 6.07
CA ASP A 118 -2.81 12.70 5.79
C ASP A 118 -1.38 12.58 5.25
N PHE A 119 -0.55 11.74 5.88
CA PHE A 119 0.79 11.41 5.41
C PHE A 119 0.77 10.82 4.00
N SER A 120 -0.15 9.89 3.72
CA SER A 120 -0.30 9.32 2.37
C SER A 120 -0.66 10.37 1.32
N VAL A 121 -1.52 11.33 1.66
CA VAL A 121 -1.92 12.41 0.75
C VAL A 121 -0.73 13.34 0.51
N SER A 122 -0.08 13.80 1.58
CA SER A 122 1.08 14.69 1.52
C SER A 122 2.25 14.05 0.76
N TYR A 123 2.53 12.76 0.95
CA TYR A 123 3.56 12.04 0.20
C TYR A 123 3.27 12.00 -1.30
N LYS A 124 2.02 11.69 -1.71
CA LYS A 124 1.62 11.69 -3.13
C LYS A 124 1.71 13.08 -3.75
N GLN A 125 1.32 14.10 -3.00
CA GLN A 125 1.45 15.50 -3.43
C GLN A 125 2.92 15.86 -3.65
N TRP A 126 3.80 15.53 -2.69
CA TRP A 126 5.23 15.75 -2.83
C TRP A 126 5.81 15.10 -4.09
N ILE A 127 5.50 13.82 -4.36
CA ILE A 127 5.93 13.12 -5.58
C ILE A 127 5.44 13.86 -6.84
N THR A 128 4.16 14.24 -6.86
CA THR A 128 3.56 14.93 -8.01
C THR A 128 4.27 16.25 -8.29
N THR A 129 4.62 17.00 -7.25
CA THR A 129 5.42 18.23 -7.36
C THR A 129 6.81 17.96 -7.91
N GLN A 130 7.51 16.90 -7.45
CA GLN A 130 8.83 16.53 -8.00
C GLN A 130 8.76 16.20 -9.51
N ILE A 131 7.70 15.51 -9.94
CA ILE A 131 7.48 15.18 -11.35
C ILE A 131 7.16 16.44 -12.16
N ALA A 132 6.27 17.31 -11.65
CA ALA A 132 5.89 18.56 -12.32
C ALA A 132 7.09 19.49 -12.53
N HIS A 133 8.05 19.50 -11.59
CA HIS A 133 9.28 20.28 -11.69
C HIS A 133 10.37 19.59 -12.54
N GLY A 134 10.12 18.39 -13.08
CA GLY A 134 11.11 17.65 -13.87
C GLY A 134 12.29 17.10 -13.06
N ILE A 135 12.19 17.11 -11.72
CA ILE A 135 13.21 16.57 -10.81
C ILE A 135 13.17 15.03 -10.83
N MET A 136 11.99 14.45 -11.07
CA MET A 136 11.76 13.01 -11.10
C MET A 136 10.92 12.61 -12.31
N THR A 137 11.23 11.47 -12.92
CA THR A 137 10.41 10.87 -13.97
C THR A 137 9.33 9.94 -13.41
N ILE A 138 8.26 9.70 -14.18
CA ILE A 138 7.20 8.74 -13.81
C ILE A 138 7.77 7.34 -13.57
N SER A 139 8.79 6.95 -14.35
CA SER A 139 9.45 5.66 -14.20
C SER A 139 10.22 5.53 -12.88
N GLU A 140 10.81 6.63 -12.39
CA GLU A 140 11.53 6.66 -11.11
C GLU A 140 10.60 6.69 -9.92
N TRP A 141 9.43 7.34 -10.03
CA TRP A 141 8.41 7.28 -8.97
C TRP A 141 8.02 5.85 -8.62
N ARG A 142 7.85 4.98 -9.63
CA ARG A 142 7.55 3.57 -9.40
C ARG A 142 8.68 2.81 -8.69
N LEU A 143 9.83 3.43 -8.45
CA LEU A 143 10.94 2.84 -7.70
C LEU A 143 11.02 3.39 -6.27
N LEU A 144 10.04 4.19 -5.83
CA LEU A 144 9.98 4.70 -4.46
C LEU A 144 9.19 3.75 -3.54
N PRO A 145 9.48 3.77 -2.23
CA PRO A 145 8.72 3.00 -1.25
C PRO A 145 7.25 3.44 -1.20
N VAL A 146 6.35 2.48 -1.02
CA VAL A 146 4.94 2.78 -0.71
C VAL A 146 4.81 3.35 0.71
N VAL A 147 3.68 3.98 1.02
CA VAL A 147 3.44 4.61 2.35
C VAL A 147 3.66 3.63 3.50
N GLY A 148 3.18 2.39 3.37
CA GLY A 148 3.38 1.36 4.39
C GLY A 148 4.86 1.14 4.73
N GLU A 149 5.75 1.25 3.75
CA GLU A 149 7.20 1.08 3.97
C GLU A 149 7.85 2.25 4.66
N LEU A 150 7.45 3.46 4.27
CA LEU A 150 7.92 4.65 4.95
C LEU A 150 7.54 4.58 6.43
N LEU A 151 6.32 4.14 6.74
CA LEU A 151 5.86 4.00 8.12
C LEU A 151 6.48 2.83 8.90
N LYS A 152 7.26 1.94 8.27
CA LYS A 152 8.12 0.99 9.01
C LYS A 152 9.40 1.62 9.52
N SER A 153 9.79 2.78 8.99
CA SER A 153 10.92 3.55 9.49
C SER A 153 10.47 4.42 10.67
N GLU A 154 11.20 4.32 11.79
CA GLU A 154 10.94 5.07 13.02
C GLU A 154 10.87 6.59 12.78
N ALA A 155 11.65 7.09 11.81
CA ALA A 155 11.69 8.49 11.42
C ALA A 155 10.30 9.02 10.99
N PHE A 156 9.54 8.23 10.23
CA PHE A 156 8.20 8.59 9.79
C PHE A 156 7.12 8.13 10.77
N LEU A 157 7.30 6.95 11.37
CA LEU A 157 6.35 6.39 12.32
C LEU A 157 6.15 7.34 13.51
N SER A 158 7.24 7.85 14.10
CA SER A 158 7.19 8.79 15.24
C SER A 158 6.42 10.08 14.93
N LYS A 159 6.37 10.51 13.68
CA LYS A 159 5.61 11.70 13.26
C LYS A 159 4.12 11.42 13.16
N VAL A 160 3.74 10.25 12.64
CA VAL A 160 2.35 9.79 12.63
C VAL A 160 1.87 9.52 14.05
N GLU A 161 2.74 8.96 14.88
CA GLU A 161 2.49 8.62 16.28
C GLU A 161 2.76 9.77 17.26
N ALA A 162 3.01 11.00 16.83
CA ALA A 162 3.13 12.09 17.81
C ALA A 162 1.80 12.31 18.56
N ASP A 163 1.82 12.82 19.79
CA ASP A 163 0.58 13.16 20.52
C ASP A 163 0.04 14.55 20.15
N SER A 164 0.72 15.26 19.26
CA SER A 164 0.27 16.58 18.78
C SER A 164 -1.00 16.47 17.93
N SER A 165 -1.80 17.53 17.92
CA SER A 165 -2.93 17.69 16.98
C SER A 165 -2.49 18.21 15.60
N LEU A 166 -1.20 18.48 15.41
CA LEU A 166 -0.65 19.08 14.20
C LEU A 166 -0.83 18.13 12.99
N SER A 167 -1.09 18.70 11.82
CA SER A 167 -1.12 17.94 10.57
C SER A 167 0.27 17.36 10.26
N VAL A 168 0.29 16.18 9.65
CA VAL A 168 1.54 15.56 9.19
C VAL A 168 1.84 16.06 7.79
N ASP A 169 2.90 16.86 7.65
CA ASP A 169 3.39 17.34 6.35
C ASP A 169 4.69 16.65 5.96
N PHE A 170 4.65 15.90 4.86
CA PHE A 170 5.77 15.18 4.27
C PHE A 170 6.94 16.11 3.91
N SER A 171 6.67 17.36 3.53
CA SER A 171 7.71 18.31 3.12
C SER A 171 8.76 18.53 4.21
N THR A 172 8.34 18.49 5.48
CA THR A 172 9.20 18.65 6.66
C THR A 172 10.13 17.46 6.92
N MET A 173 9.93 16.35 6.19
CA MET A 173 10.65 15.09 6.35
C MET A 173 11.48 14.73 5.10
N SER A 174 11.65 15.66 4.15
CA SER A 174 12.36 15.43 2.89
C SER A 174 13.78 14.88 3.10
N ASP A 175 14.48 15.39 4.11
CA ASP A 175 15.88 15.03 4.37
C ASP A 175 15.98 13.58 4.87
N GLN A 176 15.01 13.14 5.69
CA GLN A 176 14.91 11.77 6.19
C GLN A 176 14.48 10.79 5.09
N PHE A 177 13.76 11.29 4.07
CA PHE A 177 13.31 10.49 2.95
C PHE A 177 14.44 9.94 2.09
N ALA A 178 15.47 10.73 1.80
CA ALA A 178 16.60 10.27 1.01
C ALA A 178 17.31 9.07 1.67
N THR A 179 17.58 9.18 2.98
CA THR A 179 18.25 8.12 3.78
C THR A 179 17.37 6.88 3.90
N SER A 180 16.07 7.06 4.17
CA SER A 180 15.13 5.95 4.33
C SER A 180 14.91 5.21 3.01
N THR A 181 14.74 5.95 1.90
CA THR A 181 14.57 5.37 0.56
C THR A 181 15.81 4.60 0.12
N SER A 182 17.00 5.14 0.38
CA SER A 182 18.26 4.45 0.06
C SER A 182 18.39 3.15 0.85
N SER A 183 18.12 3.19 2.15
CA SER A 183 18.18 1.99 3.03
C SER A 183 17.16 0.93 2.62
N TRP A 184 15.93 1.35 2.33
CA TRP A 184 14.87 0.48 1.83
C TRP A 184 15.25 -0.17 0.50
N ARG A 185 15.76 0.62 -0.46
CA ARG A 185 16.16 0.12 -1.78
C ARG A 185 17.29 -0.90 -1.66
N THR A 186 18.30 -0.61 -0.85
CA THR A 186 19.41 -1.53 -0.57
C THR A 186 18.90 -2.86 -0.03
N ARG A 187 18.07 -2.83 1.02
CA ARG A 187 17.49 -4.04 1.62
C ARG A 187 16.70 -4.88 0.61
N ARG A 188 15.86 -4.24 -0.21
CA ARG A 188 15.08 -4.92 -1.25
C ARG A 188 15.97 -5.54 -2.33
N LEU A 189 17.01 -4.83 -2.76
CA LEU A 189 18.00 -5.36 -3.70
C LEU A 189 18.74 -6.57 -3.13
N GLU A 190 19.15 -6.53 -1.86
CA GLU A 190 19.79 -7.65 -1.17
C GLU A 190 18.89 -8.88 -1.09
N GLN A 191 17.61 -8.69 -0.72
CA GLN A 191 16.62 -9.78 -0.69
C GLN A 191 16.46 -10.44 -2.06
N MET A 192 16.33 -9.65 -3.12
CA MET A 192 16.24 -10.18 -4.48
C MET A 192 17.53 -10.90 -4.89
N LEU A 193 18.69 -10.33 -4.62
CA LEU A 193 19.99 -10.95 -4.90
C LEU A 193 20.14 -12.29 -4.19
N ALA A 194 19.72 -12.38 -2.93
CA ALA A 194 19.75 -13.61 -2.15
C ALA A 194 18.83 -14.70 -2.72
N SER A 195 17.74 -14.31 -3.40
CA SER A 195 16.83 -15.26 -4.04
C SER A 195 17.28 -15.74 -5.42
N LEU A 196 18.29 -15.09 -6.03
CA LEU A 196 18.83 -15.57 -7.30
C LEU A 196 19.59 -16.89 -7.10
N PRO A 197 19.54 -17.81 -8.07
CA PRO A 197 20.35 -19.02 -8.02
C PRO A 197 21.83 -18.61 -7.95
N LEU A 198 22.52 -19.14 -6.94
CA LEU A 198 23.96 -19.01 -6.83
C LEU A 198 24.60 -19.77 -7.98
N ASP A 199 25.57 -19.15 -8.65
CA ASP A 199 26.45 -19.91 -9.53
C ASP A 199 27.21 -20.90 -8.65
N SER A 200 26.88 -22.19 -8.75
CA SER A 200 27.45 -23.26 -7.92
C SER A 200 28.98 -23.32 -7.98
N LYS A 201 29.58 -22.65 -8.97
CA LYS A 201 31.03 -22.55 -9.18
C LYS A 201 31.71 -21.45 -8.36
N SER A 202 30.99 -20.41 -7.94
CA SER A 202 31.62 -19.25 -7.30
C SER A 202 31.71 -19.37 -5.78
N GLY A 203 30.86 -20.20 -5.15
CA GLY A 203 30.81 -20.39 -3.69
C GLY A 203 30.64 -19.08 -2.89
N ARG A 204 30.34 -17.97 -3.57
CA ARG A 204 30.40 -16.61 -3.01
C ARG A 204 28.99 -16.10 -2.82
N SER A 205 28.71 -15.59 -1.62
CA SER A 205 27.46 -14.88 -1.34
C SER A 205 27.33 -13.65 -2.25
N PRO A 206 26.15 -13.41 -2.85
CA PRO A 206 25.89 -12.24 -3.68
C PRO A 206 26.19 -10.95 -2.90
N LYS A 207 26.84 -9.99 -3.54
CA LYS A 207 27.07 -8.66 -2.97
C LYS A 207 26.21 -7.62 -3.69
N LEU A 208 26.00 -6.46 -3.07
CA LEU A 208 25.33 -5.31 -3.69
C LEU A 208 25.97 -4.84 -5.01
N SER A 209 27.27 -5.12 -5.20
CA SER A 209 27.95 -4.92 -6.49
C SER A 209 27.32 -5.72 -7.64
N ASP A 210 26.59 -6.79 -7.31
CA ASP A 210 26.04 -7.74 -8.27
C ASP A 210 24.62 -7.33 -8.72
N THR A 211 24.18 -6.11 -8.39
CA THR A 211 22.85 -5.57 -8.77
C THR A 211 22.63 -5.55 -10.28
N GLU A 212 23.70 -5.52 -11.09
CA GLU A 212 23.62 -5.72 -12.54
C GLU A 212 23.01 -7.06 -12.93
N ARG A 213 23.11 -8.10 -12.09
CA ARG A 213 22.44 -9.38 -12.35
C ARG A 213 20.93 -9.23 -12.31
N LEU A 214 20.42 -8.36 -11.44
CA LEU A 214 18.99 -8.11 -11.32
C LEU A 214 18.44 -7.20 -12.42
N SER A 215 19.28 -6.49 -13.18
CA SER A 215 18.80 -5.69 -14.32
C SER A 215 18.62 -6.52 -15.60
N ARG A 216 19.04 -7.78 -15.60
CA ARG A 216 18.97 -8.69 -16.75
C ARG A 216 17.54 -9.16 -17.02
N ALA A 217 17.24 -9.47 -18.29
CA ALA A 217 15.97 -10.03 -18.72
C ALA A 217 15.70 -11.41 -18.11
N ILE A 218 16.75 -12.16 -17.76
CA ILE A 218 16.64 -13.46 -17.11
C ILE A 218 16.34 -13.37 -15.61
N ALA A 219 16.38 -12.17 -15.01
CA ALA A 219 16.00 -11.95 -13.62
C ALA A 219 14.47 -11.90 -13.51
N VAL A 220 13.85 -13.08 -13.58
CA VAL A 220 12.39 -13.23 -13.57
C VAL A 220 11.91 -13.58 -12.18
N PHE A 221 10.95 -12.80 -11.68
CA PHE A 221 10.32 -13.03 -10.39
C PHE A 221 8.80 -13.18 -10.54
N PHE A 222 8.18 -13.85 -9.59
CA PHE A 222 6.74 -13.91 -9.44
C PHE A 222 6.34 -13.55 -8.03
N CYS A 223 5.18 -12.94 -7.91
CA CYS A 223 4.53 -12.69 -6.64
C CYS A 223 3.48 -13.79 -6.40
N SER A 224 3.57 -14.48 -5.26
CA SER A 224 2.57 -15.49 -4.87
C SER A 224 1.40 -14.94 -4.07
N ASP A 225 1.33 -13.63 -3.83
CA ASP A 225 0.20 -13.04 -3.13
C ASP A 225 -1.11 -13.22 -3.90
N ALA A 226 -2.18 -13.55 -3.15
CA ALA A 226 -3.48 -13.89 -3.74
C ALA A 226 -4.09 -12.76 -4.59
N GLY A 227 -3.79 -11.50 -4.26
CA GLY A 227 -4.22 -10.34 -5.05
C GLY A 227 -3.59 -10.31 -6.44
N CYS A 228 -2.30 -10.63 -6.52
CA CYS A 228 -1.52 -10.69 -7.76
C CYS A 228 -1.97 -11.82 -8.67
N LEU A 229 -2.22 -13.00 -8.08
CA LEU A 229 -2.73 -14.15 -8.82
C LEU A 229 -4.11 -13.89 -9.42
N LYS A 230 -5.03 -13.27 -8.67
CA LYS A 230 -6.40 -12.95 -9.15
C LYS A 230 -6.40 -11.93 -10.28
N LEU A 231 -5.49 -10.95 -10.23
CA LEU A 231 -5.35 -9.93 -11.26
C LEU A 231 -4.56 -10.42 -12.47
N GLY A 232 -4.03 -11.66 -12.42
CA GLY A 232 -3.16 -12.19 -13.46
C GLY A 232 -1.90 -11.37 -13.62
N SER A 233 -1.30 -10.90 -12.52
CA SER A 233 -0.05 -10.16 -12.57
C SER A 233 1.00 -11.01 -13.28
N GLY A 234 1.49 -10.51 -14.41
CA GLY A 234 2.54 -11.18 -15.16
C GLY A 234 3.86 -11.27 -14.38
N PRO A 235 4.88 -11.91 -14.97
CA PRO A 235 6.19 -12.03 -14.39
C PRO A 235 6.80 -10.64 -14.19
N LEU A 236 7.42 -10.46 -13.04
CA LEU A 236 8.19 -9.28 -12.68
C LEU A 236 9.60 -9.47 -13.23
N VAL A 237 9.87 -8.92 -14.41
CA VAL A 237 11.17 -9.09 -15.07
C VAL A 237 12.08 -7.90 -14.77
N GLY A 238 13.21 -8.20 -14.14
CA GLY A 238 14.21 -7.25 -13.66
C GLY A 238 13.81 -6.59 -12.34
N TYR A 239 14.79 -6.05 -11.60
CA TYR A 239 14.56 -5.46 -10.28
C TYR A 239 13.58 -4.29 -10.31
N LYS A 240 13.55 -3.50 -11.40
CA LYS A 240 12.65 -2.35 -11.51
C LYS A 240 11.19 -2.79 -11.43
N ALA A 241 10.83 -3.87 -12.11
CA ALA A 241 9.48 -4.42 -12.05
C ALA A 241 9.12 -4.88 -10.64
N VAL A 242 10.07 -5.48 -9.92
CA VAL A 242 9.90 -5.90 -8.52
C VAL A 242 9.75 -4.72 -7.57
N LEU A 243 10.59 -3.69 -7.68
CA LEU A 243 10.49 -2.48 -6.85
C LEU A 243 9.15 -1.75 -7.09
N SER A 244 8.68 -1.73 -8.34
CA SER A 244 7.37 -1.19 -8.70
C SER A 244 6.19 -2.04 -8.26
N HIS A 245 6.43 -3.28 -7.82
CA HIS A 245 5.38 -4.19 -7.38
C HIS A 245 4.90 -3.91 -5.95
N GLY A 246 5.56 -3.03 -5.18
CA GLY A 246 5.12 -2.67 -3.83
C GLY A 246 5.32 -3.79 -2.79
N GLU A 247 5.31 -3.41 -1.51
CA GLU A 247 5.60 -4.32 -0.39
C GLU A 247 4.39 -5.00 0.25
N GLU A 248 3.16 -4.62 -0.13
CA GLU A 248 1.98 -5.45 0.19
C GLU A 248 2.15 -6.88 -0.36
N HIS A 249 3.12 -7.05 -1.25
CA HIS A 249 3.55 -8.30 -1.81
C HIS A 249 4.88 -8.76 -1.21
N THR A 250 4.80 -9.52 -0.11
CA THR A 250 5.98 -10.02 0.61
C THR A 250 6.53 -11.29 -0.01
N GLU A 251 5.76 -11.99 -0.84
CA GLU A 251 6.13 -13.29 -1.37
C GLU A 251 6.65 -13.21 -2.82
N ILE A 252 7.69 -12.40 -3.03
CA ILE A 252 8.36 -12.31 -4.33
C ILE A 252 9.47 -13.36 -4.40
N LYS A 253 9.37 -14.26 -5.38
CA LYS A 253 10.31 -15.38 -5.56
C LYS A 253 10.88 -15.36 -6.97
N PHE A 254 12.16 -15.67 -7.08
CA PHE A 254 12.79 -15.92 -8.38
C PHE A 254 12.18 -17.17 -9.03
N SER A 255 11.91 -17.13 -10.33
CA SER A 255 11.46 -18.31 -11.09
C SER A 255 12.54 -18.80 -12.04
N CYS A 256 13.03 -20.01 -11.75
CA CYS A 256 13.95 -20.73 -12.60
C CYS A 256 13.33 -21.03 -13.97
N GLU A 257 12.04 -21.37 -14.02
CA GLU A 257 11.30 -21.65 -15.24
C GLU A 257 11.19 -20.40 -16.11
N GLY A 258 10.79 -19.28 -15.52
CA GLY A 258 10.69 -18.00 -16.22
C GLY A 258 12.05 -17.57 -16.79
N ALA A 259 13.11 -17.69 -16.00
CA ALA A 259 14.47 -17.41 -16.45
C ALA A 259 14.91 -18.36 -17.59
N ALA A 260 14.56 -19.65 -17.53
CA ALA A 260 14.86 -20.62 -18.58
C ALA A 260 14.11 -20.30 -19.89
N VAL A 261 12.84 -19.88 -19.81
CA VAL A 261 12.07 -19.41 -20.97
C VAL A 261 12.74 -18.22 -21.62
N VAL A 262 13.12 -17.19 -20.84
CA VAL A 262 13.83 -16.02 -21.38
C VAL A 262 15.15 -16.43 -22.03
N ARG A 263 15.93 -17.31 -21.41
CA ARG A 263 17.18 -17.82 -22.01
C ARG A 263 16.96 -18.56 -23.32
N ALA A 264 15.89 -19.33 -23.45
CA ALA A 264 15.57 -20.05 -24.68
C ALA A 264 15.10 -19.08 -25.80
N LEU A 265 14.43 -18.00 -25.43
CA LEU A 265 13.93 -16.99 -26.36
C LEU A 265 15.06 -16.12 -26.94
N LEU A 266 16.04 -15.73 -26.12
CA LEU A 266 17.10 -14.77 -26.48
C LEU A 266 17.90 -15.13 -27.76
N PRO A 267 18.40 -16.37 -27.94
CA PRO A 267 19.08 -16.77 -29.18
C PRO A 267 18.18 -16.67 -30.42
N LEU A 268 16.88 -16.94 -30.27
CA LEU A 268 15.92 -16.88 -31.36
C LEU A 268 15.65 -15.44 -31.80
N PHE A 269 15.99 -14.47 -30.96
CA PHE A 269 15.93 -13.04 -31.26
C PHE A 269 17.24 -12.50 -31.86
N GLY A 270 18.25 -13.36 -32.02
CA GLY A 270 19.58 -12.97 -32.45
C GLY A 270 20.43 -12.32 -31.36
N VAL A 271 20.04 -12.43 -30.08
CA VAL A 271 20.85 -11.94 -28.98
C VAL A 271 22.01 -12.91 -28.73
N LYS A 272 23.25 -12.42 -28.95
CA LYS A 272 24.47 -13.24 -28.83
C LYS A 272 24.81 -13.61 -27.39
N ASP A 273 24.53 -12.72 -26.43
CA ASP A 273 24.82 -12.92 -25.02
C ASP A 273 23.53 -12.80 -24.18
N PRO A 274 22.84 -13.93 -23.92
CA PRO A 274 21.62 -13.93 -23.13
C PRO A 274 21.80 -13.40 -21.70
N GLU A 275 23.01 -13.52 -21.15
CA GLU A 275 23.31 -13.17 -19.76
C GLU A 275 23.50 -11.66 -19.58
N ARG A 276 23.61 -10.88 -20.65
CA ARG A 276 23.73 -9.41 -20.58
C ARG A 276 22.49 -8.65 -21.02
N CYS A 277 21.55 -9.33 -21.65
CA CYS A 277 20.36 -8.67 -22.18
C CYS A 277 19.49 -8.09 -21.07
N VAL A 278 19.01 -6.87 -21.25
CA VAL A 278 18.09 -6.19 -20.29
C VAL A 278 16.64 -6.22 -20.82
N PRO A 279 15.62 -6.17 -19.93
CA PRO A 279 14.22 -6.26 -20.36
C PRO A 279 13.82 -5.20 -21.41
N ALA A 280 14.38 -3.99 -21.31
CA ALA A 280 14.08 -2.90 -22.23
C ALA A 280 14.56 -3.19 -23.67
N GLU A 281 15.67 -3.92 -23.84
CA GLU A 281 16.13 -4.33 -25.17
C GLU A 281 15.13 -5.28 -25.83
N LEU A 282 14.59 -6.24 -25.06
CA LEU A 282 13.56 -7.16 -25.54
C LEU A 282 12.23 -6.47 -25.83
N ASP A 283 11.84 -5.51 -24.98
CA ASP A 283 10.64 -4.70 -25.22
C ASP A 283 10.76 -3.91 -26.53
N ASN A 284 11.95 -3.36 -26.83
CA ASN A 284 12.21 -2.58 -28.05
C ASN A 284 12.24 -3.42 -29.34
N MET A 285 12.52 -4.72 -29.26
CA MET A 285 12.45 -5.59 -30.44
C MET A 285 11.01 -5.83 -30.91
N ASP A 286 10.01 -5.52 -30.05
CA ASP A 286 8.57 -5.63 -30.30
C ASP A 286 8.12 -6.97 -30.91
N LEU A 287 8.80 -8.06 -30.53
CA LEU A 287 8.53 -9.38 -31.11
C LEU A 287 7.14 -9.87 -30.70
N ARG A 288 6.46 -10.50 -31.66
CA ARG A 288 5.10 -11.01 -31.53
C ARG A 288 5.10 -12.53 -31.73
N PHE A 289 4.43 -13.23 -30.82
CA PHE A 289 4.42 -14.69 -30.75
C PHE A 289 2.99 -15.19 -30.87
N TRP A 290 2.80 -16.41 -31.39
CA TRP A 290 1.55 -17.14 -31.24
C TRP A 290 1.85 -18.56 -30.77
N CYS A 291 0.96 -19.13 -29.96
CA CYS A 291 1.09 -20.52 -29.55
C CYS A 291 0.53 -21.43 -30.66
N LEU A 292 1.32 -22.39 -31.14
CA LEU A 292 0.87 -23.35 -32.14
C LEU A 292 -0.13 -24.38 -31.57
N ARG A 293 -0.07 -24.64 -30.26
CA ARG A 293 -0.99 -25.54 -29.56
C ARG A 293 -2.35 -24.91 -29.25
N CYS A 294 -2.42 -23.58 -29.13
CA CYS A 294 -3.70 -22.91 -28.86
C CYS A 294 -4.55 -22.83 -30.13
N ASP A 295 -5.82 -23.23 -30.04
CA ASP A 295 -6.75 -23.12 -31.16
C ASP A 295 -6.98 -21.67 -31.60
N LYS A 296 -7.38 -21.51 -32.87
CA LYS A 296 -7.82 -20.22 -33.40
C LYS A 296 -9.07 -19.78 -32.63
N GLN A 297 -9.00 -18.64 -31.96
CA GLN A 297 -10.11 -18.04 -31.24
C GLN A 297 -10.88 -17.09 -32.14
N PRO A 298 -12.22 -17.01 -32.01
CA PRO A 298 -13.00 -15.99 -32.70
C PRO A 298 -12.71 -14.61 -32.10
N PHE A 299 -12.55 -13.59 -32.95
CA PHE A 299 -12.46 -12.19 -32.55
C PHE A 299 -13.35 -11.32 -33.45
N LYS A 300 -13.92 -10.26 -32.88
CA LYS A 300 -14.83 -9.35 -33.59
C LYS A 300 -14.06 -8.14 -34.08
N THR A 301 -14.25 -7.78 -35.35
CA THR A 301 -13.83 -6.51 -35.94
C THR A 301 -15.06 -5.75 -36.43
N ARG A 302 -14.87 -4.53 -36.95
CA ARG A 302 -15.95 -3.78 -37.61
C ARG A 302 -16.51 -4.48 -38.86
N LEU A 303 -15.76 -5.42 -39.44
CA LEU A 303 -16.11 -6.13 -40.68
C LEU A 303 -16.76 -7.50 -40.42
N GLY A 304 -16.84 -7.95 -39.16
CA GLY A 304 -17.46 -9.22 -38.79
C GLY A 304 -16.66 -10.02 -37.77
N THR A 305 -16.99 -11.32 -37.66
CA THR A 305 -16.29 -12.26 -36.78
C THR A 305 -15.25 -13.04 -37.57
N HIS A 306 -14.00 -12.96 -37.14
CA HIS A 306 -12.87 -13.66 -37.76
C HIS A 306 -12.31 -14.70 -36.79
N LYS A 307 -11.57 -15.70 -37.29
CA LYS A 307 -10.84 -16.67 -36.46
C LYS A 307 -9.34 -16.40 -36.59
N GLY A 308 -8.65 -16.20 -35.48
CA GLY A 308 -7.22 -15.92 -35.44
C GLY A 308 -6.55 -16.54 -34.23
N ARG A 309 -5.22 -16.65 -34.26
CA ARG A 309 -4.46 -17.03 -33.07
C ARG A 309 -4.22 -15.77 -32.22
N ARG A 310 -4.25 -15.92 -30.90
CA ARG A 310 -3.85 -14.85 -29.99
C ARG A 310 -2.36 -14.56 -30.21
N ILE A 311 -2.05 -13.28 -30.32
CA ILE A 311 -0.69 -12.77 -30.35
C ILE A 311 -0.26 -12.47 -28.91
N TYR A 312 0.94 -12.88 -28.56
CA TYR A 312 1.58 -12.74 -27.26
C TYR A 312 2.84 -11.88 -27.42
N THR A 313 3.18 -11.14 -26.37
CA THR A 313 4.50 -10.50 -26.21
C THR A 313 5.50 -11.50 -25.63
N TRP A 314 6.79 -11.17 -25.62
CA TRP A 314 7.79 -12.03 -24.96
C TRP A 314 7.50 -12.18 -23.45
N ARG A 315 6.98 -11.13 -22.81
CA ARG A 315 6.58 -11.15 -21.39
C ARG A 315 5.42 -12.11 -21.15
N ASP A 316 4.42 -12.10 -22.03
CA ASP A 316 3.31 -13.06 -21.97
C ASP A 316 3.80 -14.51 -22.13
N CYS A 317 4.85 -14.71 -22.94
CA CYS A 317 5.47 -16.02 -23.09
C CYS A 317 6.17 -16.51 -21.81
N VAL A 318 6.65 -15.58 -20.97
CA VAL A 318 7.23 -15.91 -19.65
C VAL A 318 6.13 -16.15 -18.62
N SER A 319 4.99 -15.43 -18.71
CA SER A 319 3.84 -15.61 -17.81
C SER A 319 3.20 -16.99 -17.92
N GLY A 320 3.18 -17.56 -19.13
CA GLY A 320 2.56 -18.84 -19.39
C GLY A 320 3.61 -19.91 -19.61
N SER A 321 3.54 -21.02 -18.89
CA SER A 321 4.36 -22.22 -19.12
C SER A 321 3.97 -22.92 -20.45
N PHE A 322 3.94 -22.19 -21.57
CA PHE A 322 3.58 -22.71 -22.87
C PHE A 322 4.84 -23.05 -23.67
N VAL A 323 4.80 -24.19 -24.36
CA VAL A 323 5.78 -24.54 -25.41
C VAL A 323 5.42 -23.73 -26.65
N PHE A 324 6.12 -22.62 -26.88
CA PHE A 324 5.97 -21.80 -28.09
C PHE A 324 6.86 -22.33 -29.22
N LEU A 325 6.33 -22.34 -30.45
CA LEU A 325 7.12 -22.50 -31.67
C LEU A 325 7.15 -21.12 -32.35
N LEU A 326 8.37 -20.65 -32.61
CA LEU A 326 8.64 -19.26 -32.98
C LEU A 326 8.53 -19.08 -34.49
N PHE A 327 7.70 -18.12 -34.91
CA PHE A 327 7.69 -17.60 -36.27
C PHE A 327 7.78 -16.08 -36.20
N ARG A 328 8.81 -15.52 -36.82
CA ARG A 328 8.99 -14.08 -36.99
C ARG A 328 8.00 -13.63 -38.07
N SER A 329 7.00 -12.81 -37.73
CA SER A 329 6.32 -12.07 -38.80
C SER A 329 7.32 -11.03 -39.30
N VAL A 330 7.74 -11.18 -40.55
CA VAL A 330 8.58 -10.20 -41.24
C VAL A 330 7.80 -8.91 -41.44
#